data_AF-A0A6N2ASE8-F1
#
_entry.id   AF-A0A6N2ASE8-F1
#
_cell.length_a   1.000
_cell.length_b   1.000
_cell.length_c   1.000
_cell.angle_alpha   90.00
_cell.angle_beta   90.00
_cell.angle_gamma   90.00
#
_symmetry.space_group_name_H-M   'P 1'
#
loop_
_entity.id
_entity.type
_entity.pdbx_description
1 polymer ?
#
loop_
_entity_poly.entity_id
_entity_poly.type
_entity_poly.pdbx_seq_one_letter_code
_entity_poly.pdbx_strand_id
1 'polypeptide(L)'
;MDIISALNRGNFLCPSFDGKKSVYEVKGRKFTRQIRHLQVRFISFNFIVEFYRSIFLLQPGVPTKRSPKRIKKALMLDKMDDISKEWIQSDILIFNSGHWWTPMKLFQL
;
A
#
# COMPACT_ATOMS: atom_id res chain seq x y z
N MET A 1 -0.38 -0.89 -11.32
CA MET A 1 0.17 -0.11 -10.19
C MET A 1 -0.69 -0.57 -9.06
N ASP A 2 -0.23 -1.54 -8.28
CA ASP A 2 -1.14 -2.31 -7.43
C ASP A 2 -0.96 -1.88 -5.98
N ILE A 3 -2.12 -1.58 -5.42
CA ILE A 3 -2.29 -0.69 -4.30
C ILE A 3 -3.22 -1.40 -3.34
N ILE A 4 -2.78 -1.57 -2.10
CA ILE A 4 -3.67 -1.92 -1.00
C ILE A 4 -4.46 -0.67 -0.68
N SER A 5 -5.79 -0.77 -0.70
CA SER A 5 -6.66 0.30 -0.27
C SER A 5 -7.10 0.04 1.16
N ALA A 6 -6.66 0.87 2.09
CA ALA A 6 -7.14 0.91 3.46
C ALA A 6 -8.09 2.10 3.63
N LEU A 7 -9.25 1.86 4.24
CA LEU A 7 -10.24 2.88 4.56
C LEU A 7 -10.25 3.09 6.07
N ASN A 8 -10.19 4.35 6.48
CA ASN A 8 -10.24 4.75 7.88
C ASN A 8 -11.26 5.87 8.09
N ARG A 9 -12.10 5.78 9.13
CA ARG A 9 -12.90 6.90 9.66
C ARG A 9 -11.95 7.89 10.34
N GLY A 10 -12.10 9.17 10.01
CA GLY A 10 -11.32 10.22 10.67
C GLY A 10 -11.86 10.54 12.07
N ASN A 11 -11.03 10.45 13.11
CA ASN A 11 -11.38 10.90 14.47
C ASN A 11 -11.22 12.43 14.69
N PHE A 12 -11.29 13.23 13.62
CA PHE A 12 -11.03 14.67 13.70
C PHE A 12 -12.33 15.45 13.53
N LEU A 13 -12.65 16.32 14.49
CA LEU A 13 -13.75 17.28 14.40
C LEU A 13 -13.57 18.15 13.16
N CYS A 14 -14.49 18.06 12.20
CA CYS A 14 -14.49 18.92 11.03
C CYS A 14 -15.26 20.21 11.36
N PRO A 15 -14.64 21.40 11.27
CA PRO A 15 -15.39 22.65 11.23
C PRO A 15 -16.27 22.63 9.98
N SER A 16 -17.52 23.06 10.10
CA SER A 16 -18.45 23.20 8.98
C SER A 16 -17.77 23.99 7.85
N PHE A 17 -17.50 23.33 6.72
CA PHE A 17 -16.69 23.90 5.65
C PHE A 17 -17.56 24.49 4.55
N ASP A 18 -17.57 25.82 4.49
CA ASP A 18 -18.18 26.60 3.43
C ASP A 18 -17.16 26.73 2.27
N GLY A 19 -17.37 25.97 1.18
CA GLY A 19 -16.76 26.27 -0.12
C GLY A 19 -15.45 25.57 -0.54
N LYS A 20 -15.60 24.57 -1.41
CA LYS A 20 -14.78 24.30 -2.62
C LYS A 20 -13.52 23.40 -2.61
N LYS A 21 -13.11 22.74 -1.51
CA LYS A 21 -12.10 21.66 -1.57
C LYS A 21 -12.45 20.47 -0.67
N SER A 22 -13.22 19.52 -1.20
CA SER A 22 -13.70 18.33 -0.48
C SER A 22 -12.70 17.16 -0.46
N VAL A 23 -11.69 17.18 -1.35
CA VAL A 23 -10.69 16.10 -1.52
C VAL A 23 -9.29 16.69 -1.65
N TYR A 24 -8.33 16.16 -0.90
CA TYR A 24 -6.92 16.53 -1.02
C TYR A 24 -5.99 15.40 -0.59
N GLU A 25 -4.75 15.43 -1.09
CA GLU A 25 -3.68 14.57 -0.61
C GLU A 25 -3.13 15.11 0.71
N VAL A 26 -3.16 14.29 1.76
CA VAL A 26 -2.83 14.74 3.13
C VAL A 26 -1.34 15.07 3.30
N LYS A 27 -0.46 14.41 2.54
CA LYS A 27 1.00 14.56 2.69
C LYS A 27 1.64 15.59 1.76
N GLY A 28 0.89 16.20 0.84
CA GLY A 28 1.41 17.23 -0.08
C GLY A 28 2.65 16.81 -0.89
N ARG A 29 2.86 15.52 -1.14
CA ARG A 29 4.08 15.00 -1.78
C ARG A 29 3.89 14.97 -3.30
N LYS A 30 4.87 15.50 -4.05
CA LYS A 30 4.87 15.35 -5.51
C LYS A 30 5.06 13.87 -5.88
N PHE A 31 4.18 13.33 -6.72
CA PHE A 31 4.20 11.93 -7.17
C PHE A 31 5.57 11.52 -7.73
N THR A 32 6.34 10.72 -7.00
CA THR A 32 7.56 10.06 -7.51
C THR A 32 7.37 8.55 -7.55
N ARG A 33 8.10 7.88 -8.46
CA ARG A 33 8.10 6.41 -8.65
C ARG A 33 8.46 5.60 -7.38
N GLN A 34 8.96 6.28 -6.34
CA GLN A 34 9.36 5.74 -5.04
C GLN A 34 8.25 5.75 -3.98
N ILE A 35 7.12 6.42 -4.20
CA ILE A 35 6.08 6.55 -3.18
C ILE A 35 5.40 5.20 -2.96
N ARG A 36 5.58 4.62 -1.76
CA ARG A 36 4.92 3.39 -1.30
C ARG A 36 3.56 3.66 -0.63
N HIS A 37 3.18 4.92 -0.39
CA HIS A 37 1.99 5.30 0.36
C HIS A 37 1.40 6.62 -0.16
N LEU A 38 0.13 6.60 -0.55
CA LEU A 38 -0.67 7.77 -0.90
C LEU A 38 -1.88 7.82 0.05
N GLN A 39 -2.24 9.00 0.53
CA GLN A 39 -3.38 9.19 1.44
C GLN A 39 -4.28 10.31 0.92
N VAL A 40 -5.54 9.98 0.67
CA VAL A 40 -6.55 10.89 0.13
C VAL A 40 -7.67 11.04 1.15
N ARG A 41 -7.96 12.27 1.56
CA ARG A 41 -9.02 12.56 2.54
C ARG A 41 -10.28 13.07 1.84
N PHE A 42 -11.43 12.53 2.24
CA PHE A 42 -12.76 12.94 1.79
C PHE A 42 -13.47 13.63 2.97
N ILE A 43 -13.35 14.95 3.05
CA ILE A 43 -13.82 15.73 4.21
C ILE A 43 -15.33 15.58 4.39
N SER A 44 -16.10 15.68 3.30
CA SER A 44 -17.57 15.67 3.31
C SER A 44 -18.18 14.37 3.89
N PHE A 45 -17.41 13.29 3.90
CA PHE A 45 -17.83 11.98 4.39
C PHE A 45 -17.01 11.49 5.58
N ASN A 46 -16.07 12.32 6.07
CA ASN A 46 -15.17 12.03 7.17
C ASN A 46 -14.44 10.66 7.06
N PHE A 47 -13.96 10.31 5.86
CA PHE A 47 -13.12 9.12 5.67
C PHE A 47 -11.85 9.43 4.89
N ILE A 48 -10.88 8.53 5.04
CA ILE A 48 -9.58 8.57 4.39
C ILE A 48 -9.39 7.28 3.61
N VAL A 49 -8.91 7.40 2.38
CA VAL A 49 -8.45 6.27 1.57
C VAL A 49 -6.93 6.30 1.51
N GLU A 50 -6.31 5.23 1.95
CA GLU A 50 -4.87 5.03 1.97
C GLU A 50 -4.50 3.96 0.97
N PHE A 51 -3.46 4.24 0.21
CA PHE A 51 -3.04 3.50 -0.95
C PHE A 51 -1.60 3.05 -0.73
N TYR A 52 -1.37 1.77 -0.41
CA TYR A 52 -0.03 1.23 -0.17
C TYR A 52 0.47 0.37 -1.30
N ARG A 53 1.72 0.57 -1.73
CA ARG A 53 2.37 -0.29 -2.70
C ARG A 53 3.06 -1.45 -1.99
N SER A 54 2.39 -2.60 -1.98
CA SER A 54 2.96 -3.89 -1.58
C SER A 54 2.61 -4.94 -2.63
N ILE A 55 3.60 -5.31 -3.44
CA ILE A 55 3.40 -6.08 -4.69
C ILE A 55 2.91 -7.50 -4.39
N PHE A 56 3.57 -8.19 -3.46
CA PHE A 56 3.26 -9.56 -3.07
C PHE A 56 2.61 -9.66 -1.70
N LEU A 57 2.35 -8.53 -1.03
CA LEU A 57 1.93 -8.44 0.39
C LEU A 57 2.98 -8.95 1.39
N LEU A 58 3.99 -9.68 0.91
CA LEU A 58 5.02 -10.35 1.68
C LEU A 58 6.35 -9.61 1.61
N GLN A 59 7.16 -9.82 2.65
CA GLN A 59 8.49 -9.26 2.75
C GLN A 59 9.44 -9.92 1.73
N PRO A 60 10.14 -9.12 0.90
CA PRO A 60 11.26 -9.62 0.09
C PRO A 60 12.42 -10.01 1.01
N GLY A 61 12.96 -11.20 0.80
CA GLY A 61 14.11 -11.75 1.49
C GLY A 61 15.25 -12.12 0.55
N VAL A 62 16.34 -12.60 1.16
CA VAL A 62 17.49 -13.15 0.44
C VAL A 62 17.22 -14.62 0.09
N PRO A 63 17.58 -15.09 -1.12
CA PRO A 63 17.49 -16.50 -1.44
C PRO A 63 18.30 -17.38 -0.49
N THR A 64 17.89 -18.63 -0.32
CA THR A 64 18.66 -19.59 0.48
C THR A 64 20.01 -19.86 -0.18
N LYS A 65 21.05 -20.22 0.60
CA LYS A 65 22.41 -20.49 0.07
C LYS A 65 22.46 -21.54 -1.04
N ARG A 66 21.47 -22.44 -1.09
CA ARG A 66 21.35 -23.51 -2.11
C ARG A 66 20.52 -23.09 -3.33
N SER A 67 20.03 -21.86 -3.37
CA SER A 67 19.25 -21.36 -4.50
C SER A 67 20.13 -21.21 -5.75
N PRO A 68 19.60 -21.53 -6.95
CA PRO A 68 20.29 -21.25 -8.20
C PRO A 68 20.76 -19.79 -8.30
N LYS A 69 21.96 -19.55 -8.83
CA LYS A 69 22.56 -18.20 -8.96
C LYS A 69 21.67 -17.18 -9.69
N ARG A 70 20.74 -17.65 -10.52
CA ARG A 70 19.76 -16.80 -11.23
C ARG A 70 18.69 -16.19 -10.32
N ILE A 71 18.45 -16.76 -9.14
CA ILE A 71 17.47 -16.26 -8.19
C ILE A 71 18.11 -15.12 -7.40
N LYS A 72 17.58 -13.90 -7.56
CA LYS A 72 18.10 -12.69 -6.91
C LYS A 72 17.37 -12.34 -5.62
N LYS A 73 16.11 -12.74 -5.49
CA LYS A 73 15.23 -12.47 -4.34
C LYS A 73 14.36 -13.68 -4.03
N ALA A 74 13.97 -13.80 -2.77
CA ALA A 74 12.95 -14.75 -2.32
C ALA A 74 11.81 -13.97 -1.65
N LEU A 75 10.63 -14.54 -1.58
CA LEU A 75 9.53 -14.03 -0.76
C LEU A 75 9.48 -14.84 0.53
N MET A 76 9.37 -14.15 1.66
CA MET A 76 9.20 -14.78 2.96
C MET A 76 7.71 -15.03 3.20
N LEU A 77 7.25 -16.26 3.00
CA LEU A 77 5.82 -16.61 3.10
C LEU A 77 5.26 -16.46 4.52
N ASP A 78 6.13 -16.46 5.52
CA ASP A 78 5.86 -16.29 6.94
C ASP A 78 5.90 -14.83 7.40
N LYS A 79 6.28 -13.88 6.52
CA LYS A 79 6.43 -12.46 6.87
C LYS A 79 5.71 -11.54 5.91
N MET A 80 4.77 -10.78 6.45
CA MET A 80 4.14 -9.67 5.74
C MET A 80 5.15 -8.56 5.46
N ASP A 81 4.87 -7.78 4.42
CA ASP A 81 5.65 -6.58 4.06
C ASP A 81 5.80 -5.64 5.28
N ASP A 82 6.91 -4.92 5.36
CA ASP A 82 7.25 -4.08 6.51
C ASP A 82 6.19 -2.98 6.79
N ILE A 83 5.54 -2.52 5.72
CA ILE A 83 4.46 -1.53 5.73
C ILE A 83 3.13 -2.08 6.25
N SER A 84 3.03 -3.39 6.50
CA SER A 84 1.80 -4.03 7.00
C SER A 84 1.32 -3.51 8.35
N LYS A 85 2.21 -2.92 9.14
CA LYS A 85 1.88 -2.27 10.42
C LYS A 85 0.88 -1.13 10.26
N GLU A 86 0.91 -0.44 9.12
CA GLU A 86 -0.02 0.65 8.81
C GLU A 86 -1.43 0.14 8.51
N TRP A 87 -1.56 -1.13 8.08
CA TRP A 87 -2.86 -1.69 7.69
C TRP A 87 -3.71 -2.11 8.89
N ILE A 88 -3.09 -2.39 10.04
CA ILE A 88 -3.74 -2.94 11.24
C ILE A 88 -4.87 -2.04 11.73
N GLN A 89 -4.74 -0.73 11.55
CA GLN A 89 -5.69 0.24 12.05
C GLN A 89 -6.85 0.51 11.08
N SER A 90 -6.88 -0.15 9.91
CA SER A 90 -7.88 0.07 8.87
C SER A 90 -9.26 -0.44 9.28
N ASP A 91 -10.30 0.38 9.10
CA ASP A 91 -11.69 -0.09 9.22
C ASP A 91 -12.04 -1.07 8.10
N ILE A 92 -11.57 -0.80 6.88
CA ILE A 92 -11.72 -1.70 5.72
C ILE A 92 -10.38 -1.83 5.03
N LEU A 93 -10.01 -3.06 4.70
CA LEU A 93 -8.76 -3.37 4.02
C LEU A 93 -9.03 -4.16 2.75
N ILE A 94 -8.55 -3.66 1.62
CA ILE A 94 -8.74 -4.26 0.30
C ILE A 94 -7.36 -4.60 -0.28
N PHE A 95 -7.14 -5.90 -0.51
CA PHE A 95 -5.92 -6.42 -1.10
C PHE A 95 -6.12 -6.74 -2.58
N ASN A 96 -5.13 -6.39 -3.40
CA ASN A 96 -5.02 -6.88 -4.77
C ASN A 96 -3.56 -7.16 -5.12
N SER A 97 -3.20 -8.45 -5.23
CA SER A 97 -1.85 -8.89 -5.62
C SER A 97 -1.85 -9.93 -6.75
N GLY A 98 -3.02 -10.43 -7.17
CA GLY A 98 -3.14 -11.56 -8.10
C GLY A 98 -2.36 -11.37 -9.41
N HIS A 99 -2.36 -10.15 -9.95
CA HIS A 99 -1.68 -9.82 -11.20
C HIS A 99 -0.14 -10.02 -11.15
N TRP A 100 0.48 -10.15 -9.98
CA TRP A 100 1.93 -10.35 -9.80
C TRP A 100 2.37 -11.81 -9.67
N TRP A 101 1.44 -12.71 -9.36
CA TRP A 101 1.71 -14.13 -9.19
C TRP A 101 1.76 -14.89 -10.53
N THR A 102 2.45 -14.32 -11.52
CA THR A 102 2.66 -14.95 -12.82
C THR A 102 4.13 -15.33 -12.99
N PRO A 103 4.44 -16.45 -13.68
CA PRO A 103 5.83 -16.87 -13.91
C PRO A 103 6.67 -15.76 -14.54
N MET A 104 6.10 -15.05 -15.53
CA MET A 104 6.78 -13.94 -16.21
C MET A 104 7.25 -12.86 -15.23
N LYS A 105 6.43 -12.50 -14.23
CA LYS A 105 6.77 -11.44 -13.28
C LYS A 105 7.63 -11.93 -12.13
N LEU A 106 7.43 -13.17 -11.67
CA LEU A 106 8.22 -13.77 -10.60
C LEU A 106 9.69 -13.97 -10.99
N PHE A 107 9.96 -14.30 -12.25
CA PHE A 107 11.32 -14.57 -12.73
C PHE A 107 12.04 -13.38 -13.40
N GLN A 108 11.35 -12.25 -13.59
CA GLN A 108 11.94 -11.01 -14.16
C GLN A 108 12.25 -9.92 -13.10
N LEU A 109 12.06 -10.23 -11.82
CA LEU A 109 12.28 -9.31 -10.69
C LEU A 109 13.75 -9.16 -10.25
#